data_AF-W1XQ71-F1
#
_entry.id   AF-W1XQ71-F1
#
_cell.length_a   1.000
_cell.length_b   1.000
_cell.length_c   1.000
_cell.angle_alpha   90.00
_cell.angle_beta   90.00
_cell.angle_gamma   90.00
#
_symmetry.space_group_name_H-M   'P 1'
#
loop_
_entity.id
_entity.type
_entity.pdbx_description
1 polymer ?
#
loop_
_entity_poly.entity_id
_entity_poly.type
_entity_poly.pdbx_seq_one_letter_code
_entity_poly.pdbx_strand_id
1 'polypeptide(L)'
;WLYLAEQKLDEKQAKEVLRQHFEKSDKEQWGWNIVEFYLGNISEQTLMERLKADATDNTSLAEHLSETNFYLGKYYLSLGDLDSATALFKLAVA
;
A
#
# COMPACT_ATOMS: atom_id res chain seq x y z
N TRP A 1 2.82 -5.87 -5.33
CA TRP A 1 1.96 -6.95 -5.86
C TRP A 1 2.44 -8.38 -5.59
N LEU A 2 3.67 -8.75 -5.96
CA LEU A 2 4.23 -10.11 -5.73
C LEU A 2 4.03 -10.58 -4.27
N TYR A 3 4.31 -9.69 -3.31
CA TYR A 3 4.08 -9.90 -1.89
C TYR A 3 2.68 -10.48 -1.57
N LEU A 4 1.61 -9.94 -2.16
CA LEU A 4 0.23 -10.38 -1.85
C LEU A 4 -0.05 -11.81 -2.35
N ALA A 5 0.67 -12.27 -3.37
CA ALA A 5 0.58 -13.64 -3.84
C ALA A 5 1.37 -14.59 -2.93
N GLU A 6 2.60 -14.19 -2.58
CA GLU A 6 3.51 -14.98 -1.74
C GLU A 6 3.07 -15.05 -0.28
N GLN A 7 2.43 -13.99 0.24
CA GLN A 7 1.93 -13.92 1.62
C GLN A 7 0.96 -15.05 1.95
N LYS A 8 0.18 -15.52 0.96
CA LYS A 8 -0.75 -16.64 1.13
C LYS A 8 -0.06 -17.99 1.31
N LEU A 9 1.20 -18.09 0.90
CA LEU A 9 2.02 -19.29 1.00
C LEU A 9 2.90 -19.24 2.26
N ASP A 10 3.66 -18.16 2.40
CA ASP A 10 4.51 -17.90 3.56
C ASP A 10 4.67 -16.38 3.77
N GLU A 11 3.93 -15.84 4.74
CA GLU A 11 3.96 -14.42 5.07
C GLU A 11 5.35 -13.93 5.53
N LYS A 12 6.10 -14.75 6.28
CA LYS A 12 7.40 -14.33 6.81
C LYS A 12 8.41 -14.21 5.68
N GLN A 13 8.48 -15.21 4.82
CA GLN A 13 9.36 -15.18 3.65
C GLN A 13 8.95 -14.06 2.69
N ALA A 14 7.64 -13.86 2.44
CA ALA A 14 7.15 -12.79 1.59
C ALA A 14 7.53 -11.40 2.11
N LYS A 15 7.43 -11.15 3.42
CA LYS A 15 7.85 -9.87 4.03
C LYS A 15 9.36 -9.65 3.90
N GLU A 16 10.16 -10.69 4.07
CA GLU A 16 11.61 -10.60 3.92
C GLU A 16 12.02 -10.28 2.48
N VAL A 17 11.41 -10.94 1.49
CA VAL A 17 11.63 -10.64 0.06
C VAL A 17 11.21 -9.21 -0.26
N LEU A 18 10.04 -8.78 0.25
CA LEU A 18 9.56 -7.40 0.07
C LEU A 18 10.53 -6.37 0.66
N ARG A 19 11.07 -6.63 1.86
CA ARG A 19 12.07 -5.78 2.52
C ARG A 19 13.35 -5.67 1.68
N GLN A 20 13.84 -6.79 1.14
CA GLN A 20 15.03 -6.79 0.29
C GLN A 20 14.82 -5.99 -1.00
N HIS A 21 13.64 -6.08 -1.62
CA HIS A 21 13.30 -5.27 -2.79
C HIS A 21 13.24 -3.77 -2.44
N PHE A 22 12.63 -3.43 -1.30
CA PHE A 22 12.59 -2.05 -0.82
C PHE A 22 13.99 -1.48 -0.55
N GLU A 23 14.87 -2.23 0.10
CA GLU A 23 16.24 -1.80 0.41
C GLU A 23 17.10 -1.57 -0.84
N LYS A 24 16.87 -2.34 -1.91
CA LYS A 24 17.62 -2.24 -3.18
C LYS A 24 17.04 -1.19 -4.13
N SER A 25 15.87 -0.64 -3.84
CA SER A 25 15.21 0.35 -4.69
C SER A 25 15.75 1.77 -4.48
N ASP A 26 15.51 2.62 -5.47
CA ASP A 26 15.77 4.08 -5.39
C ASP A 26 14.80 4.81 -4.45
N LYS A 27 13.64 4.18 -4.14
CA LYS A 27 12.57 4.71 -3.28
C LYS A 27 11.94 6.01 -3.81
N GLU A 28 12.07 6.29 -5.11
CA GLU A 28 11.55 7.54 -5.70
C GLU A 28 10.06 7.44 -6.07
N GLN A 29 9.59 6.24 -6.42
CA GLN A 29 8.20 6.04 -6.86
C GLN A 29 7.22 5.99 -5.68
N TRP A 30 6.02 6.56 -5.86
CA TRP A 30 4.94 6.58 -4.87
C TRP A 30 4.67 5.22 -4.22
N GLY A 31 4.67 4.15 -5.03
CA GLY A 31 4.41 2.78 -4.57
C GLY A 31 5.34 2.29 -3.45
N TRP A 32 6.54 2.86 -3.29
CA TRP A 32 7.43 2.50 -2.18
C TRP A 32 6.92 2.97 -0.81
N ASN A 33 6.12 4.03 -0.75
CA ASN A 33 5.43 4.43 0.48
C ASN A 33 4.42 3.36 0.93
N ILE A 34 3.70 2.77 -0.03
CA ILE A 34 2.77 1.67 0.24
C ILE A 34 3.55 0.45 0.74
N VAL A 35 4.70 0.15 0.15
CA VAL A 35 5.59 -0.93 0.62
C VAL A 35 6.08 -0.68 2.05
N GLU A 36 6.48 0.55 2.40
CA GLU A 36 6.84 0.89 3.79
C GLU A 36 5.71 0.62 4.77
N PHE A 37 4.46 0.94 4.41
CA PHE A 37 3.29 0.62 5.22
C PHE A 37 3.13 -0.90 5.39
N TYR A 38 3.25 -1.67 4.31
CA TYR A 38 3.15 -3.14 4.33
C TYR A 38 4.26 -3.81 5.16
N LEU A 39 5.44 -3.20 5.22
CA LEU A 39 6.55 -3.62 6.08
C LEU A 39 6.36 -3.21 7.55
N GLY A 40 5.36 -2.37 7.86
CA GLY A 40 5.12 -1.84 9.19
C GLY A 40 6.04 -0.69 9.59
N ASN A 41 6.77 -0.10 8.63
CA ASN A 41 7.71 1.01 8.88
C ASN A 41 7.00 2.34 9.11
N ILE A 42 5.80 2.51 8.53
CA ILE A 42 4.96 3.70 8.70
C ILE A 42 3.53 3.32 9.01
N SER A 43 2.81 4.24 9.66
CA SER A 43 1.38 4.11 9.91
C SER A 43 0.56 4.47 8.66
N GLU A 44 -0.71 4.03 8.61
CA GLU A 44 -1.66 4.47 7.58
C GLU A 44 -1.81 5.99 7.56
N GLN A 45 -1.82 6.64 8.74
CA GLN A 45 -1.88 8.09 8.84
C GLN A 45 -0.69 8.75 8.11
N THR A 46 0.53 8.26 8.38
CA THR A 46 1.75 8.76 7.73
C THR A 46 1.71 8.54 6.22
N LEU A 47 1.20 7.40 5.75
CA LEU A 47 1.01 7.14 4.32
C LEU A 47 0.07 8.18 3.69
N MET A 48 -1.06 8.48 4.34
CA MET A 48 -2.02 9.47 3.87
C MET A 48 -1.49 10.91 3.92
N GLU A 49 -0.63 11.23 4.89
CA GLU A 49 0.06 12.52 4.95
C GLU A 49 1.04 12.70 3.80
N ARG A 50 1.85 11.67 3.50
CA ARG A 50 2.77 11.67 2.35
C ARG A 50 2.01 11.78 1.03
N LEU A 51 0.88 11.11 0.89
CA LEU A 51 0.04 11.16 -0.31
C LEU A 51 -0.39 12.59 -0.62
N LYS A 52 -0.84 13.34 0.40
CA LYS A 52 -1.26 14.73 0.25
C LYS A 52 -0.10 15.67 -0.06
N ALA A 53 1.11 15.33 0.38
CA ALA A 53 2.31 16.13 0.14
C ALA A 53 2.93 15.88 -1.25
N ASP A 54 2.79 14.67 -1.79
CA ASP A 54 3.38 14.25 -3.07
C ASP A 54 2.53 14.66 -4.29
N ALA A 55 1.21 14.79 -4.11
CA ALA A 55 0.30 15.19 -5.17
C ALA A 55 0.59 16.63 -5.66
N THR A 56 1.03 16.74 -6.91
CA THR A 56 1.34 18.03 -7.55
C THR A 56 0.15 18.61 -8.31
N ASP A 57 -0.83 17.77 -8.64
CA ASP A 57 -2.09 18.15 -9.25
C ASP A 57 -3.23 17.18 -8.87
N ASN A 58 -4.46 17.49 -9.29
CA ASN A 58 -5.62 16.66 -8.98
C ASN A 58 -5.58 15.27 -9.65
N THR A 59 -4.86 15.12 -10.77
CA THR A 59 -4.77 13.86 -11.50
C THR A 59 -3.85 12.89 -10.77
N SER A 60 -2.63 13.32 -10.44
CA SER A 60 -1.67 12.57 -9.63
C SER A 60 -2.23 12.23 -8.25
N LEU A 61 -2.99 13.16 -7.64
CA LEU A 61 -3.71 12.88 -6.40
C LEU A 61 -4.70 11.72 -6.55
N ALA A 62 -5.51 11.73 -7.61
CA ALA A 62 -6.51 10.69 -7.85
C ALA A 62 -5.86 9.33 -8.13
N GLU A 63 -4.75 9.31 -8.90
CA GLU A 63 -3.98 8.10 -9.16
C GLU A 63 -3.39 7.51 -7.88
N HIS A 64 -2.71 8.32 -7.06
CA HIS A 64 -2.15 7.88 -5.79
C HIS A 64 -3.23 7.46 -4.80
N LEU A 65 -4.39 8.14 -4.76
CA LEU A 65 -5.54 7.72 -3.96
C LEU A 65 -6.08 6.37 -4.40
N SER A 66 -6.28 6.18 -5.71
CA SER A 66 -6.80 4.93 -6.26
C SER A 66 -5.88 3.77 -5.89
N GLU A 67 -4.57 3.92 -6.12
CA GLU A 67 -3.58 2.90 -5.79
C GLU A 67 -3.52 2.63 -4.27
N THR A 68 -3.41 3.68 -3.46
CA THR A 68 -3.30 3.56 -2.00
C THR A 68 -4.53 2.91 -1.39
N ASN A 69 -5.73 3.34 -1.77
CA ASN A 69 -6.98 2.77 -1.29
C ASN A 69 -7.12 1.30 -1.69
N PHE A 70 -6.75 0.94 -2.93
CA PHE A 70 -6.78 -0.46 -3.35
C PHE A 70 -5.88 -1.33 -2.47
N TYR A 71 -4.66 -0.89 -2.23
CA TYR A 71 -3.71 -1.64 -1.41
C TYR A 71 -4.05 -1.67 0.08
N LEU A 72 -4.57 -0.59 0.65
CA LEU A 72 -5.11 -0.62 2.01
C LEU A 72 -6.27 -1.62 2.08
N GLY A 73 -7.15 -1.63 1.07
CA GLY A 73 -8.24 -2.60 0.98
C GLY A 73 -7.73 -4.05 0.97
N LYS A 74 -6.66 -4.35 0.23
CA LYS A 74 -6.02 -5.67 0.24
C LYS A 74 -5.43 -6.03 1.62
N TYR A 75 -4.86 -5.06 2.31
CA TYR A 75 -4.31 -5.24 3.66
C TYR A 75 -5.41 -5.59 4.66
N TYR A 76 -6.46 -4.77 4.77
CA TYR A 76 -7.58 -5.02 5.68
C TYR A 76 -8.33 -6.32 5.34
N LEU A 77 -8.46 -6.64 4.05
CA LEU A 77 -9.00 -7.92 3.61
C LEU A 77 -8.17 -9.10 4.13
N SER A 78 -6.83 -8.98 4.16
CA SER A 78 -5.95 -10.03 4.71
C SER A 78 -6.07 -10.19 6.23
N LEU A 79 -6.49 -9.13 6.93
CA LEU A 79 -6.79 -9.16 8.38
C LEU A 79 -8.19 -9.71 8.68
N GLY A 80 -9.04 -9.92 7.67
CA GLY A 80 -10.44 -10.32 7.83
C GLY A 80 -11.40 -9.16 8.12
N ASP A 81 -10.93 -7.91 8.06
CA ASP A 81 -11.77 -6.72 8.20
C ASP A 81 -12.42 -6.37 6.85
N LEU A 82 -13.56 -7.02 6.59
CA LEU A 82 -14.30 -6.89 5.34
C LEU A 82 -14.97 -5.53 5.17
N ASP A 83 -15.36 -4.87 6.26
CA ASP A 83 -16.04 -3.57 6.21
C ASP A 83 -15.06 -2.48 5.77
N SER A 84 -13.89 -2.41 6.41
CA SER A 84 -12.82 -1.49 6.02
C SER A 84 -12.35 -1.78 4.59
N ALA A 85 -12.12 -3.05 4.25
CA ALA A 85 -11.70 -3.44 2.91
C ALA A 85 -12.72 -3.01 1.83
N THR A 86 -14.02 -3.22 2.08
CA THR A 86 -15.09 -2.85 1.14
C THR A 86 -15.16 -1.35 0.94
N ALA A 87 -15.07 -0.57 2.02
CA ALA A 87 -15.06 0.89 1.95
C ALA A 87 -13.87 1.39 1.12
N LEU A 88 -12.67 0.85 1.37
CA LEU A 88 -11.44 1.22 0.66
C LEU A 88 -11.49 0.85 -0.82
N PHE A 89 -12.00 -0.33 -1.20
CA PHE A 89 -12.16 -0.67 -2.62
C PHE A 89 -13.15 0.25 -3.34
N LYS A 90 -14.22 0.70 -2.67
CA LYS A 90 -15.13 1.68 -3.25
C LYS A 90 -14.44 3.02 -3.48
N LEU A 91 -13.64 3.48 -2.52
CA LEU A 91 -12.85 4.71 -2.64
C LEU A 91 -11.78 4.61 -3.72
N ALA A 92 -11.28 3.41 -4.04
CA ALA A 92 -10.28 3.22 -5.09
C ALA A 92 -10.85 3.37 -6.51
N VAL A 93 -12.16 3.16 -6.70
CA VAL A 93 -12.84 3.18 -8.01
C VAL A 93 -13.68 4.46 -8.21
N ALA A 94 -13.73 5.33 -7.19
CA ALA A 94 -14.54 6.54 -7.16
C ALA A 94 -14.05 7.65 -8.10
#